data_AF-A0A5C6CB34-F1
#
_entry.id   AF-A0A5C6CB34-F1
#
_cell.length_a   1.000
_cell.length_b   1.000
_cell.length_c   1.000
_cell.angle_alpha   90.00
_cell.angle_beta   90.00
_cell.angle_gamma   90.00
#
_symmetry.space_group_name_H-M   'P 1'
#
loop_
_entity.id
_entity.type
_entity.pdbx_description
1 polymer ?
#
loop_
_entity_poly.entity_id
_entity_poly.type
_entity_poly.pdbx_seq_one_letter_code
_entity_poly.pdbx_strand_id
1 'polypeptide(L)'
;MERSRPLGISRLDSTRGPYSTIEGERLSDRDAFSHNSYSDAGRVRLMHHDARWRQEFEQTRSGLLQGCQGRVVAVEHIGSTAIGGVIAQPIIDAVAVIADPVDFRDAVLLTEGLNYRTAAPPEWAEDGRRQQLVLNKPRYSETTHRVYFVTQGSPLLQRAIQFRDHLRGNPAMAIEFEAAKVDVWRQVEGDASGYEAGMVEVFEHFQPA
;
A
#
# COMPACT_ATOMS: atom_id res chain seq x y z
N MET A 1 -87.90 -29.14 24.90
CA MET A 1 -86.92 -29.58 23.89
C MET A 1 -85.70 -28.69 24.06
N GLU A 2 -84.78 -29.10 24.93
CA GLU A 2 -83.47 -29.71 24.59
C GLU A 2 -82.38 -28.64 24.47
N ARG A 3 -81.50 -28.58 25.48
CA ARG A 3 -80.09 -29.06 25.47
C ARG A 3 -79.19 -28.12 24.66
N SER A 4 -78.28 -27.40 25.31
CA SER A 4 -76.95 -27.84 25.75
C SER A 4 -75.88 -27.39 24.73
N ARG A 5 -74.81 -26.77 25.25
CA ARG A 5 -73.58 -26.36 24.54
C ARG A 5 -72.95 -27.54 23.78
N PRO A 6 -72.14 -27.31 22.73
CA PRO A 6 -70.67 -27.33 22.90
C PRO A 6 -69.91 -26.36 21.94
N LEU A 7 -68.76 -25.77 22.30
CA LEU A 7 -67.38 -26.30 22.24
C LEU A 7 -67.01 -27.04 20.94
N GLY A 8 -66.01 -26.54 20.19
CA GLY A 8 -65.06 -27.43 19.53
C GLY A 8 -64.36 -26.99 18.22
N ILE A 9 -63.15 -26.42 18.37
CA ILE A 9 -61.86 -26.76 17.68
C ILE A 9 -61.83 -27.05 16.16
N SER A 10 -61.06 -26.27 15.37
CA SER A 10 -59.72 -26.66 14.85
C SER A 10 -59.22 -25.89 13.62
N ARG A 11 -57.89 -25.60 13.69
CA ARG A 11 -56.85 -25.64 12.61
C ARG A 11 -56.71 -24.47 11.60
N LEU A 12 -55.63 -23.70 11.76
CA LEU A 12 -54.37 -23.72 10.97
C LEU A 12 -53.58 -22.44 11.30
N ASP A 13 -52.55 -22.55 12.14
CA ASP A 13 -51.12 -22.45 11.78
C ASP A 13 -50.76 -21.39 10.74
N SER A 14 -50.16 -20.30 11.19
CA SER A 14 -48.94 -19.72 10.61
C SER A 14 -48.53 -18.49 11.42
N THR A 15 -47.42 -18.63 12.16
CA THR A 15 -46.21 -17.79 12.05
C THR A 15 -45.38 -17.96 13.31
N ARG A 16 -44.25 -18.67 13.13
CA ARG A 16 -43.11 -18.70 14.04
C ARG A 16 -42.56 -17.28 14.20
N GLY A 17 -42.49 -16.79 15.44
CA GLY A 17 -41.55 -15.73 15.82
C GLY A 17 -40.52 -16.36 16.75
N PRO A 18 -39.19 -16.26 16.49
CA PRO A 18 -38.22 -16.79 17.42
C PRO A 18 -37.52 -15.64 18.16
N TYR A 19 -37.99 -15.34 19.36
CA TYR A 19 -37.08 -14.96 20.44
C TYR A 19 -36.75 -16.24 21.20
N SER A 20 -35.56 -16.77 20.97
CA SER A 20 -34.96 -17.77 21.84
C SER A 20 -33.48 -17.42 22.04
N THR A 21 -33.18 -17.04 23.26
CA THR A 21 -31.86 -16.82 23.86
C THR A 21 -30.92 -17.99 23.60
N ILE A 22 -29.68 -17.71 23.20
CA ILE A 22 -28.53 -18.61 23.40
C ILE A 22 -27.41 -17.79 24.05
N GLU A 23 -27.05 -18.19 25.27
CA GLU A 23 -25.81 -17.83 25.94
C GLU A 23 -24.61 -18.49 25.22
N GLY A 24 -23.48 -17.79 25.13
CA GLY A 24 -22.22 -18.42 24.74
C GLY A 24 -21.19 -17.49 24.13
N GLU A 25 -20.16 -17.21 24.93
CA GLU A 25 -18.80 -16.82 24.51
C GLU A 25 -18.52 -15.35 24.17
N ARG A 26 -17.92 -14.67 25.16
CA ARG A 26 -17.05 -13.50 24.97
C ARG A 26 -15.86 -13.90 24.10
N LEU A 27 -15.87 -13.50 22.83
CA LEU A 27 -14.67 -13.40 22.02
C LEU A 27 -14.06 -12.01 22.24
N SER A 28 -12.82 -11.99 22.69
CA SER A 28 -12.04 -10.81 23.03
C SER A 28 -11.76 -9.93 21.81
N ASP A 29 -11.83 -8.60 21.99
CA ASP A 29 -11.48 -7.54 21.04
C ASP A 29 -9.96 -7.49 20.67
N ARG A 30 -9.32 -8.63 20.38
CA ARG A 30 -7.88 -8.71 20.07
C ARG A 30 -7.51 -9.18 18.67
N ASP A 31 -8.48 -9.54 17.82
CA ASP A 31 -8.21 -10.07 16.48
C ASP A 31 -8.63 -9.17 15.31
N ALA A 32 -8.97 -7.90 15.56
CA ALA A 32 -9.43 -6.97 14.50
C ALA A 32 -8.31 -6.24 13.71
N PHE A 33 -7.04 -6.68 13.81
CA PHE A 33 -5.89 -6.06 13.11
C PHE A 33 -5.08 -7.06 12.27
N SER A 34 -5.70 -8.12 11.76
CA SER A 34 -5.03 -9.01 10.82
C SER A 34 -5.65 -8.92 9.43
N HIS A 35 -4.80 -8.63 8.44
CA HIS A 35 -5.03 -8.72 7.00
C HIS A 35 -6.06 -7.76 6.40
N ASN A 36 -5.65 -6.50 6.24
CA ASN A 36 -6.20 -5.67 5.17
C ASN A 36 -5.10 -5.34 4.15
N SER A 37 -4.57 -6.38 3.52
CA SER A 37 -3.69 -6.27 2.34
C SER A 37 -4.54 -6.01 1.11
N TYR A 38 -5.06 -4.78 0.97
CA TYR A 38 -5.43 -4.28 -0.36
C TYR A 38 -4.15 -3.86 -1.08
N SER A 39 -3.30 -4.84 -1.41
CA SER A 39 -2.67 -4.87 -2.74
C SER A 39 -3.78 -5.30 -3.69
N ASP A 40 -4.16 -4.40 -4.59
CA ASP A 40 -5.30 -4.65 -5.46
C ASP A 40 -4.95 -5.75 -6.49
N ALA A 41 -5.84 -6.74 -6.59
CA ALA A 41 -6.05 -7.65 -7.70
C ALA A 41 -4.95 -8.64 -8.14
N GLY A 42 -4.06 -9.13 -7.25
CA GLY A 42 -3.22 -10.33 -7.49
C GLY A 42 -2.28 -10.30 -8.71
N ARG A 43 -2.29 -9.22 -9.51
CA ARG A 43 -1.53 -9.07 -10.73
C ARG A 43 -1.02 -7.65 -10.89
N VAL A 44 0.27 -7.53 -11.17
CA VAL A 44 0.95 -6.31 -11.54
C VAL A 44 0.64 -5.99 -13.00
N ARG A 45 0.29 -4.72 -13.26
CA ARG A 45 0.15 -4.18 -14.61
C ARG A 45 1.30 -3.23 -14.88
N LEU A 46 2.07 -3.51 -15.93
CA LEU A 46 3.14 -2.66 -16.40
C LEU A 46 2.65 -1.79 -17.57
N MET A 47 3.14 -0.55 -17.64
CA MET A 47 2.86 0.36 -18.74
C MET A 47 4.08 1.19 -19.12
N HIS A 48 4.08 1.70 -20.36
CA HIS A 48 5.09 2.66 -20.81
C HIS A 48 5.11 3.89 -19.93
N HIS A 49 6.28 4.51 -19.85
CA HIS A 49 6.50 5.71 -19.07
C HIS A 49 5.49 6.82 -19.41
N ASP A 50 4.86 7.38 -18.38
CA ASP A 50 3.94 8.50 -18.50
C ASP A 50 4.55 9.79 -17.91
N ALA A 51 4.68 10.83 -18.73
CA ALA A 51 5.25 12.10 -18.30
C ALA A 51 4.44 12.79 -17.18
N ARG A 52 3.15 12.44 -17.00
CA ARG A 52 2.29 12.96 -15.93
C ARG A 52 2.74 12.49 -14.54
N TRP A 53 3.47 11.39 -14.43
CA TRP A 53 3.94 10.87 -13.13
C TRP A 53 4.78 11.88 -12.35
N ARG A 54 5.57 12.70 -13.05
CA ARG A 54 6.31 13.80 -12.42
C ARG A 54 5.37 14.82 -11.76
N GLN A 55 4.28 15.17 -12.43
CA GLN A 55 3.29 16.11 -11.91
C GLN A 55 2.53 15.52 -10.71
N GLU A 56 2.12 14.25 -10.81
CA GLU A 56 1.47 13.52 -9.70
C GLU A 56 2.37 13.42 -8.46
N PHE A 57 3.67 13.20 -8.68
CA PHE A 57 4.67 13.25 -7.62
C PHE A 57 4.77 14.65 -6.98
N GLU A 58 4.88 15.73 -7.76
CA GLU A 58 5.00 17.08 -7.20
C GLU A 58 3.75 17.48 -6.40
N GLN A 59 2.56 17.07 -6.84
CA GLN A 59 1.32 17.23 -6.06
C GLN A 59 1.39 16.46 -4.73
N THR A 60 1.88 15.22 -4.77
CA THR A 60 2.08 14.38 -3.59
C THR A 60 3.07 15.01 -2.61
N ARG A 61 4.22 15.49 -3.11
CA ARG A 61 5.23 16.20 -2.34
C ARG A 61 4.67 17.44 -1.67
N SER A 62 3.96 18.29 -2.41
CA SER A 62 3.33 19.49 -1.86
C SER A 62 2.31 19.15 -0.78
N GLY A 63 1.45 18.14 -1.02
CA GLY A 63 0.43 17.71 -0.06
C GLY A 63 1.03 17.20 1.24
N LEU A 64 2.10 16.41 1.18
CA LEU A 64 2.79 15.91 2.37
C LEU A 64 3.49 17.04 3.15
N LEU A 65 4.24 17.91 2.47
CA LEU A 65 4.97 19.01 3.12
C LEU A 65 4.01 19.97 3.82
N GLN A 66 2.89 20.32 3.18
CA GLN A 66 1.89 21.23 3.76
C GLN A 66 1.02 20.54 4.82
N GLY A 67 0.50 19.36 4.51
CA GLY A 67 -0.44 18.64 5.38
C GLY A 67 0.19 18.08 6.66
N CYS A 68 1.49 17.80 6.64
CA CYS A 68 2.21 17.28 7.82
C CYS A 68 2.75 18.38 8.75
N GLN A 69 2.44 19.66 8.48
CA GLN A 69 2.69 20.78 9.41
C GLN A 69 4.14 20.85 9.93
N GLY A 70 5.12 20.68 9.03
CA GLY A 70 6.55 20.73 9.36
C GLY A 70 7.16 19.43 9.89
N ARG A 71 6.36 18.39 10.14
CA ARG A 71 6.86 17.06 10.54
C ARG A 71 7.52 16.31 9.39
N VAL A 72 7.05 16.51 8.17
CA VAL A 72 7.73 16.07 6.94
C VAL A 72 8.55 17.23 6.41
N VAL A 73 9.86 17.04 6.26
CA VAL A 73 10.81 18.11 5.86
C VAL A 73 11.37 17.95 4.46
N ALA A 74 11.31 16.74 3.90
CA ALA A 74 11.71 16.46 2.53
C ALA A 74 10.88 15.32 1.96
N VAL A 75 10.67 15.32 0.65
CA VAL A 75 10.01 14.23 -0.08
C VAL A 75 10.71 14.07 -1.42
N GLU A 76 11.11 12.84 -1.74
CA GLU A 76 11.89 12.47 -2.91
C GLU A 76 11.15 11.45 -3.77
N HIS A 77 11.11 11.68 -5.09
CA HIS A 77 10.53 10.74 -6.05
C HIS A 77 11.50 9.59 -6.26
N ILE A 78 11.04 8.36 -6.05
CA ILE A 78 11.83 7.15 -6.22
C ILE A 78 11.06 6.13 -7.06
N GLY A 79 11.63 4.93 -7.21
CA GLY A 79 11.02 3.86 -7.98
C GLY A 79 11.07 4.11 -9.49
N SER A 80 10.48 3.19 -10.25
CA SER A 80 10.56 3.23 -11.72
C SER A 80 9.81 4.41 -12.34
N THR A 81 8.74 4.91 -11.70
CA THR A 81 8.00 6.08 -12.19
C THR A 81 8.80 7.39 -12.07
N ALA A 82 9.91 7.39 -11.32
CA ALA A 82 10.86 8.48 -11.30
C ALA A 82 11.88 8.41 -12.47
N ILE A 83 11.97 7.30 -13.21
CA ILE A 83 12.98 7.10 -14.24
C ILE A 83 12.33 7.27 -15.61
N GLY A 84 12.77 8.29 -16.35
CA GLY A 84 12.23 8.59 -17.67
C GLY A 84 12.47 7.46 -18.65
N GLY A 85 11.41 7.08 -19.39
CA GLY A 85 11.50 6.08 -20.46
C GLY A 85 11.41 4.62 -20.02
N VAL A 86 11.38 4.33 -18.71
CA VAL A 86 11.29 2.96 -18.19
C VAL A 86 9.83 2.54 -17.98
N ILE A 87 9.47 1.34 -18.44
CA ILE A 87 8.20 0.68 -18.16
C ILE A 87 8.04 0.49 -16.65
N ALA A 88 6.88 0.84 -16.10
CA ALA A 88 6.63 0.76 -14.67
C ALA A 88 5.21 0.31 -14.36
N GLN A 89 5.02 -0.21 -13.15
CA GLN A 89 3.71 -0.22 -12.53
C GLN A 89 3.30 1.24 -12.28
N PRO A 90 2.04 1.65 -12.54
CA PRO A 90 1.60 3.04 -12.39
C PRO A 90 1.39 3.44 -10.92
N ILE A 91 2.41 3.24 -10.09
CA ILE A 91 2.46 3.64 -8.69
C ILE A 91 3.57 4.69 -8.52
N ILE A 92 3.19 5.84 -7.99
CA ILE A 92 4.14 6.88 -7.61
C ILE A 92 4.76 6.49 -6.26
N ASP A 93 6.04 6.10 -6.28
CA ASP A 93 6.80 5.81 -5.07
C ASP A 93 7.55 7.05 -4.59
N ALA A 94 7.46 7.36 -3.30
CA ALA A 94 8.20 8.49 -2.71
C ALA A 94 8.79 8.14 -1.35
N VAL A 95 9.92 8.74 -1.00
CA VAL A 95 10.46 8.70 0.35
C VAL A 95 10.24 10.06 1.00
N ALA A 96 9.59 10.10 2.15
CA ALA A 96 9.35 11.31 2.93
C ALA A 96 10.14 11.27 4.23
N VAL A 97 10.90 12.32 4.50
CA VAL A 97 11.77 12.45 5.67
C VAL A 97 11.01 13.13 6.79
N ILE A 98 10.89 12.43 7.91
CA ILE A 98 10.36 12.96 9.16
C ILE A 98 11.45 13.72 9.91
N ALA A 99 11.09 14.91 10.42
CA ALA A 99 11.99 15.84 11.10
C ALA A 99 12.65 15.20 12.32
N ASP A 100 11.83 14.66 13.22
CA ASP A 100 12.25 14.01 14.47
C ASP A 100 11.54 12.65 14.60
N PRO A 101 12.22 11.58 15.06
CA PRO A 101 11.57 10.30 15.36
C PRO A 101 10.29 10.40 16.21
N VAL A 102 10.20 11.37 17.14
CA VAL A 102 9.00 11.56 17.98
C VAL A 102 7.77 11.97 17.16
N ASP A 103 7.96 12.61 16.00
CA ASP A 103 6.89 13.11 15.15
C ASP A 103 6.25 12.04 14.27
N PHE A 104 6.81 10.83 14.20
CA PHE A 104 6.35 9.78 13.29
C PHE A 104 4.86 9.47 13.41
N ARG A 105 4.39 9.31 14.65
CA ARG A 105 3.00 8.96 14.92
C ARG A 105 2.05 10.07 14.48
N ASP A 106 2.39 11.31 14.82
CA ASP A 106 1.60 12.48 14.46
C ASP A 106 1.60 12.70 12.94
N ALA A 107 2.74 12.53 12.28
CA ALA A 107 2.84 12.64 10.82
C ALA A 107 1.91 11.64 10.13
N VAL A 108 1.88 10.38 10.58
CA VAL A 108 0.96 9.36 10.05
C VAL A 108 -0.50 9.78 10.23
N LEU A 109 -0.88 10.27 11.42
CA LEU A 109 -2.24 10.75 11.68
C LEU A 109 -2.62 11.92 10.75
N LEU A 110 -1.71 12.85 10.48
CA LEU A 110 -1.95 13.96 9.56
C LEU A 110 -2.16 13.48 8.11
N THR A 111 -1.50 12.39 7.68
CA THR A 111 -1.71 11.83 6.34
C THR A 111 -3.06 11.13 6.15
N GLU A 112 -3.80 10.85 7.23
CA GLU A 112 -5.15 10.27 7.11
C GLU A 112 -6.10 11.20 6.37
N GLY A 113 -6.03 12.50 6.68
CA GLY A 113 -6.77 13.56 5.98
C GLY A 113 -6.33 13.77 4.53
N LEU A 114 -5.17 13.22 4.14
CA LEU A 114 -4.64 13.20 2.78
C LEU A 114 -4.95 11.88 2.04
N ASN A 115 -5.88 11.07 2.58
CA ASN A 115 -6.34 9.83 1.99
C ASN A 115 -5.28 8.71 1.95
N TYR A 116 -4.31 8.70 2.85
CA TYR A 116 -3.36 7.59 3.02
C TYR A 116 -3.87 6.55 4.02
N ARG A 117 -3.43 5.30 3.85
CA ARG A 117 -3.50 4.20 4.84
C ARG A 117 -2.11 3.63 5.11
N THR A 118 -1.89 3.06 6.28
CA THR A 118 -0.68 2.27 6.56
C THR A 118 -0.70 0.96 5.78
N ALA A 119 0.49 0.48 5.40
CA ALA A 119 0.72 -0.78 4.72
C ALA A 119 1.96 -1.47 5.28
N ALA A 120 2.07 -2.77 5.06
CA ALA A 120 3.30 -3.51 5.35
C ALA A 120 4.42 -3.04 4.40
N PRO A 121 5.67 -2.94 4.90
CA PRO A 121 6.81 -2.68 4.04
C PRO A 121 7.07 -3.87 3.10
N PRO A 122 7.51 -3.61 1.86
CA PRO A 122 8.05 -4.65 0.99
C PRO A 122 9.45 -5.06 1.45
N GLU A 123 9.87 -6.28 1.13
CA GLU A 123 11.13 -6.88 1.58
C GLU A 123 12.36 -6.01 1.27
N TRP A 124 12.45 -5.48 0.05
CA TRP A 124 13.56 -4.63 -0.38
C TRP A 124 13.67 -3.31 0.40
N ALA A 125 12.58 -2.85 1.00
CA ALA A 125 12.52 -1.59 1.74
C ALA A 125 12.83 -1.78 3.23
N GLU A 126 12.75 -3.00 3.76
CA GLU A 126 13.12 -3.24 5.15
C GLU A 126 14.64 -3.10 5.32
N ASP A 127 15.07 -2.19 6.20
CA ASP A 127 16.48 -2.07 6.57
C ASP A 127 16.79 -2.59 7.99
N GLY A 128 15.74 -2.97 8.74
CA GLY A 128 15.81 -3.51 10.11
C GLY A 128 16.48 -2.60 11.14
N ARG A 129 16.86 -1.37 10.77
CA ARG A 129 17.81 -0.54 11.52
C ARG A 129 17.21 0.77 11.99
N ARG A 130 16.15 1.27 11.35
CA ARG A 130 15.49 2.54 11.74
C ARG A 130 13.97 2.48 11.62
N GLN A 131 13.31 3.42 12.30
CA GLN A 131 11.86 3.57 12.22
C GLN A 131 11.47 3.91 10.77
N GLN A 132 10.64 3.05 10.18
CA GLN A 132 10.10 3.18 8.84
C GLN A 132 8.63 2.79 8.85
N LEU A 133 7.81 3.51 8.10
CA LEU A 133 6.42 3.17 7.84
C LEU A 133 6.11 3.33 6.36
N VAL A 134 5.23 2.48 5.85
CA VAL A 134 4.73 2.57 4.47
C VAL A 134 3.29 3.04 4.46
N LEU A 135 3.02 4.03 3.63
CA LEU A 135 1.71 4.65 3.46
C LEU A 135 1.27 4.52 2.00
N ASN A 136 0.07 3.99 1.77
CA ASN A 136 -0.53 3.87 0.44
C ASN A 136 -1.73 4.82 0.32
N LYS A 137 -1.88 5.50 -0.81
CA LYS A 137 -3.11 6.22 -1.18
C LYS A 137 -3.59 5.79 -2.56
N PRO A 138 -4.88 5.97 -2.86
CA PRO A 138 -6.00 6.35 -1.96
C PRO A 138 -6.31 5.26 -0.92
N ARG A 139 -6.89 5.61 0.23
CA ARG A 139 -7.15 4.71 1.37
C ARG A 139 -8.06 3.53 1.04
N TYR A 140 -9.03 3.71 0.15
CA TYR A 140 -10.12 2.75 -0.08
C TYR A 140 -10.20 2.22 -1.52
N SER A 141 -9.11 2.27 -2.30
CA SER A 141 -9.05 1.67 -3.64
C SER A 141 -7.61 1.30 -4.02
N GLU A 142 -7.42 0.86 -5.27
CA GLU A 142 -6.12 0.51 -5.85
C GLU A 142 -5.06 1.56 -5.51
N THR A 143 -3.93 1.10 -4.98
CA THR A 143 -2.81 1.97 -4.64
C THR A 143 -2.29 2.63 -5.91
N THR A 144 -2.31 3.95 -5.93
CA THR A 144 -1.70 4.75 -7.01
C THR A 144 -0.45 5.47 -6.53
N HIS A 145 -0.27 5.60 -5.21
CA HIS A 145 0.93 6.18 -4.64
C HIS A 145 1.30 5.47 -3.35
N ARG A 146 2.61 5.32 -3.15
CA ARG A 146 3.20 4.70 -1.98
C ARG A 146 4.30 5.62 -1.45
N VAL A 147 4.28 5.85 -0.14
CA VAL A 147 5.19 6.77 0.52
C VAL A 147 5.86 6.05 1.68
N TYR A 148 7.19 6.11 1.72
CA TYR A 148 8.02 5.57 2.79
C TYR A 148 8.37 6.71 3.74
N PHE A 149 7.82 6.67 4.95
CA PHE A 149 8.22 7.58 6.01
C PHE A 149 9.50 7.07 6.66
N VAL A 150 10.53 7.90 6.66
CA VAL A 150 11.85 7.57 7.20
C VAL A 150 12.41 8.72 8.04
N THR A 151 13.38 8.43 8.90
CA THR A 151 14.13 9.45 9.66
C THR A 151 15.26 10.05 8.81
N GLN A 152 15.79 11.21 9.25
CA GLN A 152 16.98 11.81 8.65
C GLN A 152 18.17 10.82 8.63
N GLY A 153 18.89 10.78 7.51
CA GLY A 153 20.02 9.87 7.32
C GLY A 153 19.62 8.40 7.13
N SER A 154 18.37 8.12 6.76
CA SER A 154 17.92 6.77 6.42
C SER A 154 18.73 6.20 5.23
N PRO A 155 19.26 4.96 5.36
CA PRO A 155 19.88 4.25 4.24
C PRO A 155 18.92 4.02 3.07
N LEU A 156 17.62 3.82 3.34
CA LEU A 156 16.62 3.67 2.27
C LEU A 156 16.57 4.90 1.38
N LEU A 157 16.54 6.11 1.95
CA LEU A 157 16.54 7.36 1.19
C LEU A 157 17.76 7.45 0.28
N GLN A 158 18.95 7.19 0.82
CA GLN A 158 20.20 7.28 0.08
C GLN A 158 20.26 6.26 -1.06
N ARG A 159 19.98 4.99 -0.77
CA ARG A 159 19.97 3.91 -1.78
C ARG A 159 18.96 4.20 -2.89
N ALA A 160 17.75 4.63 -2.53
CA ALA A 160 16.70 4.88 -3.51
C ALA A 160 17.02 6.07 -4.44
N ILE A 161 17.61 7.14 -3.91
CA ILE A 161 18.09 8.29 -4.71
C ILE A 161 19.24 7.86 -5.62
N GLN A 162 20.24 7.17 -5.07
CA GLN A 162 21.40 6.71 -5.82
C GLN A 162 20.98 5.79 -6.97
N PHE A 163 20.10 4.83 -6.71
CA PHE A 163 19.55 3.93 -7.73
C PHE A 163 18.82 4.69 -8.84
N ARG A 164 17.92 5.61 -8.49
CA ARG A 164 17.21 6.47 -9.45
C ARG A 164 18.19 7.27 -10.32
N ASP A 165 19.14 7.94 -9.69
CA ASP A 165 20.05 8.84 -10.39
C ASP A 165 21.07 8.08 -11.23
N HIS A 166 21.46 6.87 -10.80
CA HIS A 166 22.28 5.95 -11.57
C HIS A 166 21.60 5.55 -12.90
N LEU A 167 20.35 5.12 -12.84
CA LEU A 167 19.60 4.73 -14.03
C LEU A 167 19.24 5.93 -14.92
N ARG A 168 18.91 7.09 -14.34
CA ARG A 168 18.71 8.33 -15.11
C ARG A 168 19.97 8.78 -15.84
N GLY A 169 21.14 8.60 -15.23
CA GLY A 169 22.43 8.95 -15.81
C GLY A 169 22.98 7.94 -16.83
N ASN A 170 22.39 6.75 -16.91
CA ASN A 170 22.87 5.66 -17.77
C ASN A 170 21.72 5.02 -18.57
N PRO A 171 21.40 5.54 -19.77
CA PRO A 171 20.32 5.02 -20.60
C PRO A 171 20.48 3.55 -21.00
N ALA A 172 21.71 3.08 -21.25
CA ALA A 172 21.95 1.68 -21.59
C ALA A 172 21.57 0.76 -20.43
N MET A 173 21.97 1.12 -19.22
CA MET A 173 21.60 0.37 -18.02
C MET A 173 20.10 0.45 -17.69
N ALA A 174 19.45 1.59 -17.95
CA ALA A 174 18.00 1.70 -17.79
C ALA A 174 17.24 0.73 -18.71
N ILE A 175 17.75 0.49 -19.94
CA ILE A 175 17.19 -0.50 -20.87
C ILE A 175 17.39 -1.92 -20.33
N GLU A 176 18.58 -2.25 -19.84
CA GLU A 176 18.87 -3.57 -19.24
C GLU A 176 18.00 -3.82 -18.00
N PHE A 177 17.83 -2.82 -17.14
CA PHE A 177 16.95 -2.86 -15.97
C PHE A 177 15.49 -3.07 -16.37
N GLU A 178 15.00 -2.37 -17.41
CA GLU A 178 13.66 -2.60 -17.94
C GLU A 178 13.48 -4.03 -18.44
N ALA A 179 14.44 -4.55 -19.23
CA ALA A 179 14.37 -5.91 -19.76
C ALA A 179 14.26 -6.95 -18.64
N ALA A 180 15.14 -6.85 -17.63
CA ALA A 180 15.14 -7.75 -16.47
C ALA A 180 13.79 -7.71 -15.73
N LYS A 181 13.23 -6.51 -15.51
CA LYS A 181 11.90 -6.35 -14.90
C LYS A 181 10.79 -7.00 -15.70
N VAL A 182 10.78 -6.79 -17.02
CA VAL A 182 9.76 -7.36 -17.90
C VAL A 182 9.87 -8.88 -17.94
N ASP A 183 11.08 -9.42 -17.88
CA ASP A 183 11.30 -10.86 -17.82
C ASP A 183 10.78 -11.47 -16.53
N VAL A 184 11.05 -10.85 -15.36
CA VAL A 184 10.44 -11.27 -14.08
C VAL A 184 8.92 -11.25 -14.18
N TRP A 185 8.34 -10.14 -14.66
CA TRP A 185 6.89 -10.01 -14.83
C TRP A 185 6.29 -11.10 -15.73
N ARG A 186 6.97 -11.47 -16.82
CA ARG A 186 6.52 -12.55 -17.72
C ARG A 186 6.59 -13.92 -17.05
N GLN A 187 7.68 -14.21 -16.35
CA GLN A 187 7.90 -15.52 -15.72
C GLN A 187 6.86 -15.83 -14.66
N VAL A 188 6.41 -14.82 -13.91
CA VAL A 188 5.39 -14.97 -12.87
C VAL A 188 3.97 -14.68 -13.39
N GLU A 189 3.81 -14.53 -14.71
CA GLU A 189 2.53 -14.18 -15.37
C GLU A 189 1.85 -12.93 -14.77
N GLY A 190 2.68 -11.99 -14.32
CA GLY A 190 2.27 -10.78 -13.64
C GLY A 190 1.77 -10.99 -12.22
N ASP A 191 1.86 -12.16 -11.60
CA ASP A 191 1.52 -12.37 -10.19
C ASP A 191 2.22 -11.34 -9.29
N ALA A 192 1.46 -10.67 -8.43
CA ALA A 192 1.99 -9.54 -7.67
C ALA A 192 3.06 -9.94 -6.66
N SER A 193 2.86 -11.04 -5.95
CA SER A 193 3.80 -11.53 -4.94
C SER A 193 5.08 -12.07 -5.59
N GLY A 194 4.93 -12.84 -6.67
CA GLY A 194 6.06 -13.33 -7.46
C GLY A 194 6.85 -12.20 -8.10
N TYR A 195 6.18 -11.16 -8.60
CA TYR A 195 6.85 -9.98 -9.15
C TYR A 195 7.63 -9.25 -8.07
N GLU A 196 7.03 -9.00 -6.91
CA GLU A 196 7.71 -8.32 -5.79
C GLU A 196 8.95 -9.09 -5.32
N ALA A 197 8.86 -10.42 -5.19
CA ALA A 197 9.99 -11.26 -4.82
C ALA A 197 11.10 -11.25 -5.88
N GLY A 198 10.77 -11.45 -7.15
CA GLY A 198 11.77 -11.45 -8.23
C GLY A 198 12.44 -10.09 -8.45
N MET A 199 11.76 -9.00 -8.09
CA MET A 199 12.33 -7.65 -8.16
C MET A 199 13.49 -7.44 -7.18
N VAL A 200 13.58 -8.20 -6.08
CA VAL A 200 14.69 -8.08 -5.12
C VAL A 200 16.02 -8.37 -5.80
N GLU A 201 16.13 -9.48 -6.52
CA GLU A 201 17.35 -9.87 -7.25
C GLU A 201 17.71 -8.86 -8.34
N VAL A 202 16.70 -8.33 -9.05
CA VAL A 202 16.91 -7.27 -10.05
C VAL A 202 17.49 -6.03 -9.38
N PHE A 203 16.92 -5.58 -8.26
CA PHE A 203 17.44 -4.39 -7.57
C PHE A 203 18.87 -4.59 -7.08
N GLU A 204 19.24 -5.78 -6.61
CA GLU A 204 20.61 -6.09 -6.20
C GLU A 204 21.59 -6.03 -7.37
N HIS A 205 21.22 -6.59 -8.53
CA HIS A 205 22.05 -6.59 -9.73
C HIS A 205 22.38 -5.18 -10.25
N PHE A 206 21.41 -4.27 -10.16
CA PHE A 206 21.53 -2.90 -10.68
C PHE A 206 21.91 -1.86 -9.62
N GLN A 207 22.37 -2.28 -8.42
CA GLN A 207 22.89 -1.32 -7.45
C GLN A 207 24.13 -0.61 -8.01
N PRO A 208 24.26 0.71 -7.81
CA PRO A 208 25.50 1.41 -8.14
C PRO A 208 26.65 0.86 -7.29
N ALA A 209 27.84 0.79 -7.90
CA ALA A 209 29.08 0.33 -7.27
C ALA A 209 29.56 1.23 -6.12
#